data_AF-A0A5D0WLM8-F1
#
_entry.id   AF-A0A5D0WLM8-F1
#
_cell.length_a   1.000
_cell.length_b   1.000
_cell.length_c   1.000
_cell.angle_alpha   90.00
_cell.angle_beta   90.00
_cell.angle_gamma   90.00
#
_symmetry.space_group_name_H-M   'P 1'
#
loop_
_entity.id
_entity.type
_entity.pdbx_description
1 polymer ?
#
loop_
_entity_poly.entity_id
_entity_poly.type
_entity_poly.pdbx_seq_one_letter_code
_entity_poly.pdbx_strand_id
1 'polypeptide(L)'
;MKRILIFTGKGGVGKTSVAAAHALKSAQQGQKTLIVSTDMAHNLGDLFNHPIGKEAVTVADNLDALEIDPNYVMETDFKNLMQAFNNMIGSINPDGAEMDEFTMMPGMDELFALLKIQELYNDSDYQRIIVDCAPTGETLSLLKFPELMCWYMDKFFPVGKVAVRILSPVSKSLFKIQLPDRHAMSDIETLYVKLIELQELLKNKDVSSVRLVTIPEKMVVAETKRNYMYMKLYNYNVDGIFINRILPREIENPFFAKWITIQKKYIAEIEACFDQIPKYYIPWYDTDLLGLDAINRICTEVFTDSCDLFAIKADIAGEEYEQTATGYELKLFLPNITKDAVAVNLAGSDVIVKIGNYKRNIPLPNSLRGMTVSSAKFDQSTLVIAFE
;
A
#
# COMPACT_ATOMS: atom_id res chain seq x y z
N MET A 1 18.33 -8.18 7.86
CA MET A 1 17.83 -7.00 7.12
C MET A 1 16.39 -6.77 7.52
N LYS A 2 16.01 -5.53 7.86
CA LYS A 2 14.63 -5.18 8.24
C LYS A 2 13.71 -5.30 7.03
N ARG A 3 12.49 -5.82 7.20
CA ARG A 3 11.49 -5.89 6.13
C ARG A 3 10.09 -5.52 6.63
N ILE A 4 9.28 -4.99 5.73
CA ILE A 4 7.86 -4.70 5.91
C ILE A 4 7.05 -5.61 4.96
N LEU A 5 6.11 -6.38 5.50
CA LEU A 5 5.22 -7.23 4.71
C LEU A 5 3.78 -6.77 4.90
N ILE A 6 3.16 -6.29 3.84
CA ILE A 6 1.84 -5.67 3.87
C ILE A 6 0.79 -6.65 3.35
N PHE A 7 -0.19 -7.00 4.17
CA PHE A 7 -1.26 -7.93 3.82
C PHE A 7 -2.52 -7.16 3.43
N THR A 8 -3.08 -7.48 2.26
CA THR A 8 -4.29 -6.82 1.77
C THR A 8 -5.19 -7.75 0.98
N GLY A 9 -6.47 -7.41 0.92
CA GLY A 9 -7.52 -8.23 0.31
C GLY A 9 -8.91 -7.75 0.71
N LYS A 10 -9.93 -8.38 0.14
CA LYS A 10 -11.32 -8.07 0.47
C LYS A 10 -11.61 -8.36 1.95
N GLY A 11 -12.53 -7.61 2.56
CA GLY A 11 -13.03 -7.93 3.91
C GLY A 11 -13.51 -9.38 4.02
N GLY A 12 -13.18 -10.06 5.12
CA GLY A 12 -13.64 -11.43 5.41
C GLY A 12 -12.85 -12.57 4.75
N VAL A 13 -11.79 -12.30 3.99
CA VAL A 13 -10.94 -13.35 3.37
C VAL A 13 -9.92 -13.98 4.32
N GLY A 14 -9.81 -13.49 5.55
CA GLY A 14 -8.87 -14.01 6.57
C GLY A 14 -7.48 -13.38 6.57
N LYS A 15 -7.36 -12.09 6.17
CA LYS A 15 -6.08 -11.35 6.14
C LYS A 15 -5.33 -11.41 7.48
N THR A 16 -6.04 -11.08 8.57
CA THR A 16 -5.52 -11.06 9.94
C THR A 16 -4.92 -12.41 10.34
N SER A 17 -5.62 -13.52 10.06
CA SER A 17 -5.10 -14.87 10.35
C SER A 17 -3.83 -15.20 9.56
N VAL A 18 -3.78 -14.82 8.27
CA VAL A 18 -2.60 -15.04 7.44
C VAL A 18 -1.43 -14.17 7.91
N ALA A 19 -1.68 -12.89 8.22
CA ALA A 19 -0.69 -11.96 8.74
C ALA A 19 -0.12 -12.45 10.10
N ALA A 20 -0.99 -12.85 11.03
CA ALA A 20 -0.57 -13.41 12.31
C ALA A 20 0.26 -14.68 12.17
N ALA A 21 -0.11 -15.58 11.26
CA ALA A 21 0.68 -16.78 10.98
C ALA A 21 2.06 -16.44 10.39
N HIS A 22 2.17 -15.40 9.56
CA HIS A 22 3.48 -14.91 9.12
C HIS A 22 4.30 -14.35 10.27
N ALA A 23 3.68 -13.55 11.14
CA ALA A 23 4.36 -12.95 12.27
C ALA A 23 4.87 -14.03 13.24
N LEU A 24 4.04 -15.03 13.53
CA LEU A 24 4.42 -16.18 14.36
C LEU A 24 5.53 -17.02 13.72
N LYS A 25 5.43 -17.36 12.43
CA LYS A 25 6.49 -18.11 11.73
C LYS A 25 7.82 -17.35 11.72
N SER A 26 7.78 -16.02 11.56
CA SER A 26 8.97 -15.16 11.63
C SER A 26 9.61 -15.18 13.02
N ALA A 27 8.80 -15.05 14.07
CA ALA A 27 9.25 -15.11 15.46
C ALA A 27 9.84 -16.48 15.83
N GLN A 28 9.24 -17.57 15.35
CA GLN A 28 9.76 -18.94 15.48
C GLN A 28 11.11 -19.14 14.78
N GLN A 29 11.42 -18.36 13.75
CA GLN A 29 12.74 -18.31 13.10
C GLN A 29 13.75 -17.41 13.85
N GLY A 30 13.40 -16.96 15.06
CA GLY A 30 14.25 -16.12 15.91
C GLY A 30 14.36 -14.67 15.46
N GLN A 31 13.48 -14.20 14.56
CA GLN A 31 13.48 -12.80 14.14
C GLN A 31 12.62 -11.96 15.08
N LYS A 32 13.14 -10.82 15.54
CA LYS A 32 12.34 -9.86 16.31
C LYS A 32 11.23 -9.30 15.42
N THR A 33 9.98 -9.62 15.73
CA THR A 33 8.84 -9.42 14.84
C THR A 33 7.77 -8.56 15.50
N LEU A 34 7.24 -7.59 14.76
CA LEU A 34 6.07 -6.82 15.14
C LEU A 34 4.94 -7.11 14.15
N ILE A 35 3.76 -7.46 14.64
CA ILE A 35 2.52 -7.39 13.86
C ILE A 35 1.75 -6.12 14.19
N VAL A 36 1.29 -5.43 13.15
CA VAL A 36 0.59 -4.16 13.23
C VAL A 36 -0.74 -4.29 12.51
N SER A 37 -1.85 -3.96 13.16
CA SER A 37 -3.13 -3.78 12.47
C SER A 37 -3.38 -2.30 12.21
N THR A 38 -3.85 -2.00 11.00
CA THR A 38 -4.45 -0.70 10.68
C THR A 38 -5.98 -0.79 10.57
N ASP A 39 -6.56 -1.95 10.88
CA ASP A 39 -8.01 -2.17 10.90
C ASP A 39 -8.57 -1.80 12.28
N MET A 40 -9.55 -0.89 12.31
CA MET A 40 -10.17 -0.40 13.54
C MET A 40 -11.07 -1.43 14.23
N ALA A 41 -11.34 -2.58 13.60
CA ALA A 41 -12.23 -3.60 14.14
C ALA A 41 -11.64 -4.45 15.29
N HIS A 42 -10.47 -4.11 15.85
CA HIS A 42 -9.81 -4.83 16.96
C HIS A 42 -9.57 -6.34 16.71
N ASN A 43 -9.32 -6.71 15.45
CA ASN A 43 -9.22 -8.11 15.04
C ASN A 43 -7.99 -8.84 15.60
N LEU A 44 -6.90 -8.14 15.95
CA LEU A 44 -5.69 -8.81 16.46
C LEU A 44 -5.87 -9.25 17.90
N GLY A 45 -6.51 -8.43 18.73
CA GLY A 45 -6.76 -8.74 20.14
C GLY A 45 -7.54 -10.05 20.29
N ASP A 46 -8.62 -10.18 19.54
CA ASP A 46 -9.44 -11.40 19.50
C ASP A 46 -8.67 -12.59 18.94
N LEU A 47 -7.91 -12.40 17.84
CA LEU A 47 -7.14 -13.45 17.19
C LEU A 47 -6.06 -14.04 18.10
N PHE A 48 -5.31 -13.20 18.82
CA PHE A 48 -4.30 -13.66 19.78
C PHE A 48 -4.87 -14.03 21.14
N ASN A 49 -6.15 -13.73 21.39
CA ASN A 49 -6.81 -13.89 22.69
C ASN A 49 -6.07 -13.10 23.80
N HIS A 50 -5.59 -11.91 23.45
CA HIS A 50 -4.77 -11.04 24.28
C HIS A 50 -5.22 -9.58 24.10
N PRO A 51 -5.31 -8.75 25.16
CA PRO A 51 -5.59 -7.33 24.98
C PRO A 51 -4.45 -6.67 24.20
N ILE A 52 -4.75 -6.17 23.01
CA ILE A 52 -3.81 -5.42 22.16
C ILE A 52 -4.43 -4.05 21.93
N GLY A 53 -3.61 -3.02 21.97
CA GLY A 53 -4.06 -1.64 21.79
C GLY A 53 -2.97 -0.79 21.16
N LYS A 54 -2.93 0.48 21.56
CA LYS A 54 -2.09 1.53 20.95
C LYS A 54 -0.61 1.44 21.29
N GLU A 55 -0.24 0.61 22.27
CA GLU A 55 1.14 0.32 22.65
C GLU A 55 1.46 -1.13 22.31
N ALA A 56 2.71 -1.36 21.89
CA ALA A 56 3.15 -2.70 21.51
C ALA A 56 3.19 -3.62 22.75
N VAL A 57 2.59 -4.79 22.63
CA VAL A 57 2.56 -5.81 23.69
C VAL A 57 3.09 -7.14 23.18
N THR A 58 3.86 -7.83 24.01
CA THR A 58 4.38 -9.16 23.67
C THR A 58 3.28 -10.20 23.71
N VAL A 59 3.04 -10.87 22.59
CA VAL A 59 2.03 -11.93 22.45
C VAL A 59 2.63 -13.32 22.30
N ALA A 60 3.91 -13.42 21.92
CA ALA A 60 4.72 -14.65 21.96
C ALA A 60 6.22 -14.30 21.99
N ASP A 61 7.08 -15.29 22.22
CA ASP A 61 8.54 -15.09 22.16
C ASP A 61 8.96 -14.49 20.80
N ASN A 62 9.68 -13.37 20.83
CA ASN A 62 10.08 -12.57 19.66
C ASN A 62 8.92 -11.98 18.83
N LEU A 63 7.70 -11.95 19.35
CA LEU A 63 6.53 -11.41 18.68
C LEU A 63 5.78 -10.40 19.55
N ASP A 64 5.83 -9.15 19.11
CA ASP A 64 5.02 -8.07 19.65
C ASP A 64 3.85 -7.74 18.70
N ALA A 65 2.75 -7.24 19.26
CA ALA A 65 1.57 -6.85 18.51
C ALA A 65 1.12 -5.43 18.88
N LEU A 66 0.62 -4.69 17.87
CA LEU A 66 0.18 -3.31 17.97
C LEU A 66 -1.08 -3.10 17.12
N GLU A 67 -2.07 -2.41 17.66
CA GLU A 67 -3.21 -1.89 16.89
C GLU A 67 -3.08 -0.38 16.78
N ILE A 68 -2.90 0.11 15.55
CA ILE A 68 -2.78 1.54 15.30
C ILE A 68 -4.17 2.16 15.35
N ASP A 69 -4.30 3.20 16.16
CA ASP A 69 -5.42 4.15 16.12
C ASP A 69 -4.96 5.41 15.39
N PRO A 70 -5.38 5.63 14.13
CA PRO A 70 -4.96 6.79 13.34
C PRO A 70 -5.29 8.14 13.98
N ASN A 71 -6.44 8.25 14.65
CA ASN A 71 -6.84 9.47 15.34
C ASN A 71 -5.89 9.78 16.49
N TYR A 72 -5.56 8.75 17.28
CA TYR A 72 -4.57 8.88 18.34
C TYR A 72 -3.19 9.29 17.80
N VAL A 73 -2.70 8.62 16.75
CA VAL A 73 -1.42 8.93 16.10
C VAL A 73 -1.38 10.37 15.58
N MET A 74 -2.47 10.82 14.96
CA MET A 74 -2.60 12.19 14.48
C MET A 74 -2.56 13.21 15.64
N GLU A 75 -3.29 12.96 16.72
CA GLU A 75 -3.39 13.87 17.87
C GLU A 75 -2.14 13.92 18.75
N THR A 76 -1.32 12.86 18.71
CA THR A 76 -0.13 12.72 19.56
C THR A 76 1.15 12.89 18.75
N ASP A 77 1.49 11.90 17.93
CA ASP A 77 2.77 11.81 17.21
C ASP A 77 2.91 12.89 16.13
N PHE A 78 1.82 13.29 15.49
CA PHE A 78 1.83 14.23 14.35
C PHE A 78 1.08 15.54 14.62
N LYS A 79 0.85 15.88 15.88
CA LYS A 79 0.10 17.09 16.30
C LYS A 79 0.65 18.38 15.70
N ASN A 80 1.97 18.55 15.69
CA ASN A 80 2.61 19.78 15.18
C ASN A 80 2.42 19.93 13.67
N LEU A 81 2.53 18.82 12.92
CA LEU A 81 2.25 18.81 11.48
C LEU A 81 0.79 19.19 11.21
N MET A 82 -0.12 18.64 12.00
CA MET A 82 -1.53 18.99 11.89
C MET A 82 -1.81 20.48 12.15
N GLN A 83 -1.19 21.05 13.18
CA GLN A 83 -1.30 22.48 13.45
C GLN A 83 -0.73 23.33 12.31
N ALA A 84 0.41 22.95 11.73
CA ALA A 84 0.99 23.65 10.60
C ALA A 84 0.06 23.62 9.36
N PHE A 85 -0.55 22.47 9.07
CA PHE A 85 -1.52 22.33 7.98
C PHE A 85 -2.77 23.19 8.20
N ASN A 86 -3.35 23.17 9.39
CA ASN A 86 -4.55 23.95 9.71
C ASN A 86 -4.29 25.46 9.61
N ASN A 87 -3.16 25.92 10.15
CA ASN A 87 -2.76 27.33 10.04
C ASN A 87 -2.60 27.76 8.58
N MET A 88 -2.10 26.87 7.72
CA MET A 88 -1.98 27.13 6.30
C MET A 88 -3.34 27.18 5.59
N ILE A 89 -4.24 26.22 5.84
CA ILE A 89 -5.57 26.21 5.22
C ILE A 89 -6.37 27.43 5.67
N GLY A 90 -6.37 27.77 6.96
CA GLY A 90 -7.03 28.98 7.47
C GLY A 90 -6.48 30.28 6.87
N SER A 91 -5.22 30.31 6.45
CA SER A 91 -4.65 31.46 5.74
C SER A 91 -5.13 31.59 4.27
N ILE A 92 -5.54 30.48 3.65
CA ILE A 92 -6.03 30.40 2.27
C ILE A 92 -7.56 30.56 2.23
N ASN A 93 -8.26 30.07 3.25
CA ASN A 93 -9.71 30.17 3.40
C ASN A 93 -10.10 30.58 4.84
N PRO A 94 -10.12 31.89 5.14
CA PRO A 94 -10.39 32.40 6.50
C PRO A 94 -11.79 32.06 7.04
N ASP A 95 -12.74 31.72 6.16
CA ASP A 95 -14.16 31.52 6.49
C ASP A 95 -14.61 30.04 6.42
N GLY A 96 -13.72 29.06 6.20
CA GLY A 96 -14.20 27.69 5.93
C GLY A 96 -13.18 26.56 6.01
N ALA A 97 -12.52 26.40 7.15
CA ALA A 97 -11.99 25.10 7.57
C ALA A 97 -11.70 25.12 9.08
N GLU A 98 -12.62 24.59 9.88
CA GLU A 98 -12.31 24.17 11.25
C GLU A 98 -11.51 22.86 11.20
N MET A 99 -10.83 22.53 12.30
CA MET A 99 -9.98 21.34 12.45
C MET A 99 -10.67 20.03 12.01
N ASP A 100 -12.00 19.99 12.12
CA ASP A 100 -12.87 18.87 11.77
C ASP A 100 -13.01 18.60 10.26
N GLU A 101 -12.80 19.59 9.38
CA GLU A 101 -12.97 19.36 7.93
C GLU A 101 -11.78 18.60 7.31
N PHE A 102 -10.59 18.70 7.91
CA PHE A 102 -9.38 18.03 7.40
C PHE A 102 -9.25 16.59 7.88
N THR A 103 -9.60 16.29 9.14
CA THR A 103 -9.76 14.91 9.63
C THR A 103 -10.80 14.14 8.81
N MET A 104 -11.76 14.84 8.19
CA MET A 104 -12.74 14.24 7.29
C MET A 104 -12.24 14.02 5.85
N MET A 105 -10.99 14.38 5.52
CA MET A 105 -10.45 14.07 4.20
C MET A 105 -10.26 12.55 4.03
N PRO A 106 -10.86 11.93 3.00
CA PRO A 106 -10.67 10.51 2.74
C PRO A 106 -9.19 10.17 2.52
N GLY A 107 -8.66 9.18 3.24
CA GLY A 107 -7.26 8.74 3.10
C GLY A 107 -6.31 9.23 4.20
N MET A 108 -6.76 10.12 5.09
CA MET A 108 -5.90 10.69 6.15
C MET A 108 -5.57 9.68 7.24
N ASP A 109 -6.56 8.91 7.70
CA ASP A 109 -6.37 7.86 8.69
C ASP A 109 -5.32 6.84 8.21
N GLU A 110 -5.42 6.47 6.94
CA GLU A 110 -4.48 5.57 6.30
C GLU A 110 -3.07 6.15 6.17
N LEU A 111 -2.94 7.45 5.93
CA LEU A 111 -1.64 8.12 5.90
C LEU A 111 -0.97 8.08 7.29
N PHE A 112 -1.69 8.43 8.35
CA PHE A 112 -1.11 8.43 9.70
C PHE A 112 -0.70 7.03 10.15
N ALA A 113 -1.48 6.01 9.78
CA ALA A 113 -1.08 4.63 10.00
C ALA A 113 0.24 4.28 9.28
N LEU A 114 0.42 4.70 8.03
CA LEU A 114 1.66 4.50 7.29
C LEU A 114 2.84 5.27 7.87
N LEU A 115 2.65 6.52 8.27
CA LEU A 115 3.69 7.31 8.90
C LEU A 115 4.13 6.67 10.23
N LYS A 116 3.20 6.09 10.99
CA LYS A 116 3.55 5.33 12.19
C LYS A 116 4.32 4.06 11.86
N ILE A 117 3.95 3.34 10.80
CA ILE A 117 4.71 2.15 10.32
C ILE A 117 6.13 2.55 9.90
N GLN A 118 6.30 3.69 9.22
CA GLN A 118 7.60 4.24 8.85
C GLN A 118 8.46 4.57 10.07
N GLU A 119 7.88 5.23 11.08
CA GLU A 119 8.54 5.52 12.36
C GLU A 119 8.97 4.22 13.04
N LEU A 120 8.07 3.23 13.16
CA LEU A 120 8.39 1.92 13.71
C LEU A 120 9.53 1.24 12.94
N TYR A 121 9.55 1.33 11.61
CA TYR A 121 10.63 0.77 10.81
C TYR A 121 11.98 1.44 11.08
N ASN A 122 12.00 2.76 11.21
CA ASN A 122 13.22 3.54 11.42
C ASN A 122 13.75 3.40 12.85
N ASP A 123 12.87 3.56 13.85
CA ASP A 123 13.27 3.86 15.23
C ASP A 123 13.25 2.64 16.16
N SER A 124 12.67 1.51 15.73
CA SER A 124 12.68 0.25 16.49
C SER A 124 13.83 -0.68 16.08
N ASP A 125 14.01 -1.78 16.81
CA ASP A 125 14.92 -2.88 16.48
C ASP A 125 14.23 -4.10 15.84
N TYR A 126 12.95 -3.97 15.45
CA TYR A 126 12.23 -5.04 14.76
C TYR A 126 12.88 -5.37 13.41
N GLN A 127 13.13 -6.66 13.17
CA GLN A 127 13.67 -7.20 11.92
C GLN A 127 12.57 -7.48 10.90
N ARG A 128 11.33 -7.65 11.36
CA ARG A 128 10.14 -7.91 10.55
C ARG A 128 8.96 -7.11 11.08
N ILE A 129 8.35 -6.31 10.23
CA ILE A 129 7.09 -5.62 10.51
C ILE A 129 6.03 -6.23 9.58
N ILE A 130 5.02 -6.85 10.15
CA ILE A 130 3.91 -7.47 9.44
C ILE A 130 2.71 -6.55 9.58
N VAL A 131 2.19 -6.03 8.47
CA VAL A 131 1.08 -5.07 8.48
C VAL A 131 -0.18 -5.77 8.00
N ASP A 132 -1.18 -5.90 8.87
CA ASP A 132 -2.55 -6.26 8.50
C ASP A 132 -3.33 -5.00 8.14
N CYS A 133 -3.53 -4.76 6.84
CA CYS A 133 -4.24 -3.58 6.38
C CYS A 133 -5.76 -3.75 6.43
N ALA A 134 -6.45 -2.62 6.53
CA ALA A 134 -7.90 -2.51 6.37
C ALA A 134 -8.35 -3.04 4.97
N PRO A 135 -9.67 -3.27 4.73
CA PRO A 135 -10.17 -3.79 3.46
C PRO A 135 -9.68 -3.04 2.22
N THR A 136 -9.72 -3.70 1.07
CA THR A 136 -8.97 -3.28 -0.12
C THR A 136 -9.24 -1.87 -0.64
N GLY A 137 -10.44 -1.30 -0.49
CA GLY A 137 -10.68 0.10 -0.87
C GLY A 137 -9.79 1.10 -0.12
N GLU A 138 -9.60 0.87 1.18
CA GLU A 138 -8.83 1.71 2.10
C GLU A 138 -7.33 1.43 1.98
N THR A 139 -6.89 0.18 1.79
CA THR A 139 -5.46 -0.10 1.49
C THR A 139 -5.02 0.57 0.18
N LEU A 140 -5.90 0.65 -0.81
CA LEU A 140 -5.59 1.35 -2.05
C LEU A 140 -5.42 2.85 -1.80
N SER A 141 -6.27 3.45 -0.95
CA SER A 141 -6.09 4.84 -0.52
C SER A 141 -4.77 5.03 0.23
N LEU A 142 -4.47 4.13 1.18
CA LEU A 142 -3.22 4.07 1.96
C LEU A 142 -1.98 4.18 1.06
N LEU A 143 -1.93 3.41 -0.01
CA LEU A 143 -0.78 3.41 -0.93
C LEU A 143 -0.81 4.56 -1.97
N LYS A 144 -1.97 5.13 -2.32
CA LYS A 144 -2.05 6.32 -3.22
C LYS A 144 -1.56 7.57 -2.58
N PHE A 145 -1.94 7.71 -1.31
CA PHE A 145 -2.00 9.00 -0.66
C PHE A 145 -0.65 9.70 -0.60
N PRO A 146 0.48 9.00 -0.35
CA PRO A 146 1.79 9.64 -0.39
C PRO A 146 2.11 10.28 -1.75
N GLU A 147 1.88 9.58 -2.87
CA GLU A 147 2.13 10.10 -4.23
C GLU A 147 1.17 11.25 -4.58
N LEU A 148 -0.10 11.12 -4.18
CA LEU A 148 -1.10 12.16 -4.38
C LEU A 148 -0.76 13.44 -3.60
N MET A 149 -0.36 13.31 -2.33
CA MET A 149 0.01 14.44 -1.48
C MET A 149 1.27 15.13 -1.97
N CYS A 150 2.32 14.38 -2.36
CA CYS A 150 3.49 15.00 -2.99
C CYS A 150 3.10 15.81 -4.24
N TRP A 151 2.23 15.26 -5.10
CA TRP A 151 1.74 15.99 -6.27
C TRP A 151 0.94 17.26 -5.91
N TYR A 152 0.05 17.18 -4.92
CA TYR A 152 -0.68 18.36 -4.41
C TYR A 152 0.29 19.40 -3.85
N MET A 153 1.30 18.95 -3.09
CA MET A 153 2.31 19.82 -2.52
C MET A 153 3.11 20.52 -3.62
N ASP A 154 3.61 19.80 -4.63
CA ASP A 154 4.34 20.40 -5.75
C ASP A 154 3.51 21.40 -6.55
N LYS A 155 2.21 21.11 -6.73
CA LYS A 155 1.29 21.95 -7.51
C LYS A 155 0.90 23.24 -6.81
N PHE A 156 0.56 23.16 -5.52
CA PHE A 156 0.04 24.29 -4.74
C PHE A 156 1.14 25.03 -3.96
N PHE A 157 2.21 24.33 -3.62
CA PHE A 157 3.34 24.81 -2.82
C PHE A 157 4.64 24.42 -3.52
N PRO A 158 5.04 25.12 -4.59
CA PRO A 158 6.32 24.83 -5.23
C PRO A 158 7.45 25.21 -4.26
N VAL A 159 7.80 24.32 -3.33
CA VAL A 159 8.77 24.53 -2.25
C VAL A 159 10.11 24.95 -2.85
N GLY A 160 10.50 24.35 -3.98
CA GLY A 160 11.67 24.76 -4.76
C GLY A 160 11.60 26.17 -5.40
N LYS A 161 10.40 26.75 -5.60
CA LYS A 161 10.21 28.14 -6.07
C LYS A 161 9.94 29.12 -4.92
N VAL A 162 9.63 28.65 -3.70
CA VAL A 162 9.48 29.53 -2.52
C VAL A 162 10.83 30.16 -2.17
N ALA A 163 11.93 29.41 -2.23
CA ALA A 163 13.28 29.95 -2.07
C ALA A 163 13.59 31.11 -3.05
N VAL A 164 13.12 31.01 -4.30
CA VAL A 164 13.27 32.08 -5.32
C VAL A 164 12.26 33.23 -5.13
N ARG A 165 11.04 32.95 -4.66
CA ARG A 165 9.99 33.96 -4.41
C ARG A 165 10.27 34.85 -3.20
N ILE A 166 11.04 34.36 -2.23
CA ILE A 166 11.54 35.13 -1.09
C ILE A 166 12.56 36.20 -1.55
N LEU A 167 13.24 35.99 -2.69
CA LEU A 167 14.25 36.89 -3.23
C LEU A 167 13.71 37.97 -4.19
N SER A 168 12.42 37.95 -4.55
CA SER A 168 11.83 38.94 -5.48
C SER A 168 10.98 39.99 -4.74
N PRO A 169 11.27 41.30 -4.87
CA PRO A 169 10.48 42.36 -4.24
C PRO A 169 9.03 42.49 -4.75
N VAL A 170 8.71 41.84 -5.89
CA VAL A 170 7.48 42.08 -6.66
C VAL A 170 6.36 41.08 -6.32
N SER A 171 6.66 40.00 -5.58
CA SER A 171 5.68 38.94 -5.28
C SER A 171 4.57 39.35 -4.29
N LYS A 172 4.81 40.38 -3.46
CA LYS A 172 3.86 40.83 -2.43
C LYS A 172 2.57 41.48 -2.96
N SER A 173 2.54 41.94 -4.22
CA SER A 173 1.42 42.75 -4.71
C SER A 173 0.40 42.00 -5.59
N LEU A 174 0.73 40.80 -6.08
CA LEU A 174 -0.10 40.10 -7.07
C LEU A 174 -0.90 38.92 -6.49
N PHE A 175 -0.59 38.47 -5.28
CA PHE A 175 -1.31 37.39 -4.61
C PHE A 175 -1.50 37.76 -3.13
N LYS A 176 -2.75 37.97 -2.70
CA LYS A 176 -3.14 38.12 -1.27
C LYS A 176 -3.06 36.76 -0.55
N ILE A 177 -1.95 36.06 -0.69
CA ILE A 177 -1.68 34.84 0.07
C ILE A 177 -0.78 35.27 1.22
N GLN A 178 -1.29 35.23 2.44
CA GLN A 178 -0.45 35.39 3.62
C GLN A 178 0.51 34.20 3.63
N LEU A 179 1.82 34.47 3.47
CA LEU A 179 2.83 33.42 3.56
C LEU A 179 2.81 32.89 5.01
N PRO A 180 2.68 31.57 5.22
CA PRO A 180 2.77 30.97 6.54
C PRO A 180 4.05 31.38 7.27
N ASP A 181 4.01 31.36 8.60
CA ASP A 181 5.16 31.62 9.47
C ASP A 181 6.34 30.68 9.12
N ARG A 182 7.59 31.10 9.36
CA ARG A 182 8.80 30.31 9.04
C ARG A 182 8.78 28.92 9.66
N HIS A 183 8.19 28.76 10.85
CA HIS A 183 8.02 27.46 11.49
C HIS A 183 6.97 26.58 10.79
N ALA A 184 5.85 27.15 10.36
CA ALA A 184 4.85 26.41 9.59
C ALA A 184 5.42 25.92 8.24
N MET A 185 6.28 26.73 7.59
CA MET A 185 6.99 26.29 6.39
C MET A 185 7.94 25.12 6.67
N SER A 186 8.71 25.15 7.77
CA SER A 186 9.60 24.04 8.12
C SER A 186 8.85 22.74 8.45
N ASP A 187 7.68 22.83 9.07
CA ASP A 187 6.86 21.67 9.40
C ASP A 187 6.25 21.03 8.13
N ILE A 188 5.80 21.86 7.18
CA ILE A 188 5.30 21.39 5.88
C ILE A 188 6.42 20.73 5.07
N GLU A 189 7.61 21.34 5.04
CA GLU A 189 8.80 20.73 4.44
C GLU A 189 9.13 19.38 5.09
N THR A 190 9.01 19.28 6.41
CA THR A 190 9.21 18.03 7.15
C THR A 190 8.19 16.96 6.75
N LEU A 191 6.91 17.30 6.62
CA LEU A 191 5.92 16.34 6.13
C LEU A 191 6.22 15.91 4.69
N TYR A 192 6.56 16.86 3.81
CA TYR A 192 6.90 16.55 2.42
C TYR A 192 8.04 15.54 2.33
N VAL A 193 9.12 15.75 3.10
CA VAL A 193 10.25 14.82 3.18
C VAL A 193 9.80 13.46 3.70
N LYS A 194 9.02 13.41 4.79
CA LYS A 194 8.47 12.15 5.33
C LYS A 194 7.64 11.40 4.29
N LEU A 195 6.82 12.09 3.48
CA LEU A 195 6.01 11.49 2.42
C LEU A 195 6.86 10.90 1.29
N ILE A 196 7.94 11.57 0.91
CA ILE A 196 8.90 11.03 -0.08
C ILE A 196 9.58 9.79 0.47
N GLU A 197 10.14 9.87 1.68
CA GLU A 197 10.79 8.75 2.34
C GLU A 197 9.84 7.56 2.51
N LEU A 198 8.56 7.82 2.80
CA LEU A 198 7.53 6.79 2.91
C LEU A 198 7.27 6.12 1.56
N GLN A 199 7.18 6.89 0.47
CA GLN A 199 7.05 6.32 -0.88
C GLN A 199 8.26 5.46 -1.25
N GLU A 200 9.46 5.95 -1.01
CA GLU A 200 10.69 5.22 -1.28
C GLU A 200 10.74 3.92 -0.47
N LEU A 201 10.39 3.98 0.83
CA LEU A 201 10.32 2.82 1.71
C LEU A 201 9.32 1.77 1.18
N LEU A 202 8.11 2.19 0.82
CA LEU A 202 7.06 1.28 0.38
C LEU A 202 7.32 0.70 -1.02
N LYS A 203 8.01 1.43 -1.90
CA LYS A 203 8.40 0.99 -3.26
C LYS A 203 9.74 0.24 -3.30
N ASN A 204 10.54 0.29 -2.24
CA ASN A 204 11.80 -0.45 -2.16
C ASN A 204 11.54 -1.96 -1.99
N LYS A 205 11.73 -2.72 -3.07
CA LYS A 205 11.52 -4.17 -3.12
C LYS A 205 12.36 -5.00 -2.14
N ASP A 206 13.51 -4.48 -1.72
CA ASP A 206 14.40 -5.17 -0.76
C ASP A 206 13.88 -5.03 0.68
N VAL A 207 13.06 -4.01 0.93
CA VAL A 207 12.52 -3.68 2.24
C VAL A 207 11.04 -4.05 2.36
N SER A 208 10.21 -3.63 1.39
CA SER A 208 8.76 -3.72 1.42
C SER A 208 8.20 -4.64 0.33
N SER A 209 7.17 -5.40 0.68
CA SER A 209 6.38 -6.17 -0.28
C SER A 209 4.94 -6.34 0.15
N VAL A 210 4.03 -6.36 -0.82
CA VAL A 210 2.59 -6.55 -0.66
C VAL A 210 2.22 -8.02 -0.91
N ARG A 211 1.38 -8.56 -0.05
CA ARG A 211 0.85 -9.93 -0.09
C ARG A 211 -0.66 -9.90 -0.18
N LEU A 212 -1.18 -10.52 -1.24
CA LEU A 212 -2.61 -10.55 -1.49
C LEU A 212 -3.24 -11.75 -0.81
N VAL A 213 -4.31 -11.54 -0.06
CA VAL A 213 -5.13 -12.63 0.50
C VAL A 213 -6.47 -12.65 -0.22
N THR A 214 -6.89 -13.84 -0.64
CA THR A 214 -8.12 -14.02 -1.42
C THR A 214 -8.83 -15.30 -1.05
N ILE A 215 -10.08 -15.45 -1.49
CA ILE A 215 -10.79 -16.71 -1.51
C ILE A 215 -11.25 -17.00 -2.95
N PRO A 216 -11.32 -18.27 -3.34
CA PRO A 216 -11.67 -18.70 -4.71
C PRO A 216 -13.17 -18.59 -5.02
N GLU A 217 -13.67 -17.35 -4.98
CA GLU A 217 -15.03 -16.96 -5.32
C GLU A 217 -15.03 -15.84 -6.35
N LYS A 218 -16.01 -15.85 -7.27
CA LYS A 218 -16.07 -14.94 -8.44
C LYS A 218 -15.77 -13.48 -8.11
N MET A 219 -16.51 -12.91 -7.16
CA MET A 219 -16.42 -11.49 -6.83
C MET A 219 -15.09 -11.17 -6.14
N VAL A 220 -14.59 -12.08 -5.29
CA VAL A 220 -13.34 -11.88 -4.56
C VAL A 220 -12.16 -11.96 -5.50
N VAL A 221 -12.12 -12.97 -6.38
CA VAL A 221 -11.08 -13.09 -7.43
C VAL A 221 -11.07 -11.86 -8.32
N ALA A 222 -12.23 -11.39 -8.78
CA ALA A 222 -12.31 -10.18 -9.60
C ALA A 222 -11.80 -8.93 -8.86
N GLU A 223 -11.96 -8.85 -7.54
CA GLU A 223 -11.39 -7.78 -6.72
C GLU A 223 -9.87 -7.92 -6.57
N THR A 224 -9.39 -9.12 -6.23
CA THR A 224 -7.95 -9.40 -6.11
C THR A 224 -7.19 -9.09 -7.41
N LYS A 225 -7.75 -9.41 -8.59
CA LYS A 225 -7.16 -9.07 -9.90
C LYS A 225 -7.05 -7.56 -10.12
N ARG A 226 -8.09 -6.81 -9.74
CA ARG A 226 -8.09 -5.33 -9.81
C ARG A 226 -7.06 -4.73 -8.86
N ASN A 227 -6.94 -5.29 -7.65
CA ASN A 227 -5.95 -4.84 -6.67
C ASN A 227 -4.53 -5.13 -7.16
N TYR A 228 -4.28 -6.30 -7.74
CA TYR A 228 -2.97 -6.61 -8.32
C TYR A 228 -2.58 -5.65 -9.43
N MET A 229 -3.48 -5.41 -10.40
CA MET A 229 -3.27 -4.40 -11.45
C MET A 229 -2.92 -3.04 -10.85
N TYR A 230 -3.64 -2.65 -9.81
CA TYR A 230 -3.42 -1.38 -9.15
C TYR A 230 -2.05 -1.31 -8.47
N MET A 231 -1.62 -2.35 -7.74
CA MET A 231 -0.30 -2.38 -7.10
C MET A 231 0.81 -2.19 -8.15
N LYS A 232 0.64 -2.83 -9.32
CA LYS A 232 1.55 -2.67 -10.45
C LYS A 232 1.50 -1.28 -11.06
N LEU A 233 0.31 -0.70 -11.20
CA LEU A 233 0.17 0.68 -11.68
C LEU A 233 0.94 1.66 -10.80
N TYR A 234 1.10 1.42 -9.50
CA TYR A 234 1.85 2.28 -8.57
C TYR A 234 3.26 1.77 -8.23
N ASN A 235 3.73 0.75 -8.97
CA ASN A 235 5.06 0.16 -8.81
C ASN A 235 5.32 -0.42 -7.40
N TYR A 236 4.30 -0.98 -6.75
CA TYR A 236 4.47 -1.77 -5.54
C TYR A 236 4.85 -3.21 -5.85
N ASN A 237 5.81 -3.72 -5.09
CA ASN A 237 6.27 -5.10 -5.15
C ASN A 237 5.20 -6.04 -4.60
N VAL A 238 4.65 -6.94 -5.41
CA VAL A 238 3.70 -7.96 -4.96
C VAL A 238 4.39 -9.32 -5.01
N ASP A 239 4.65 -9.93 -3.85
CA ASP A 239 5.55 -11.11 -3.75
C ASP A 239 4.85 -12.41 -3.35
N GLY A 240 3.52 -12.39 -3.18
CA GLY A 240 2.76 -13.58 -2.82
C GLY A 240 1.25 -13.41 -2.89
N ILE A 241 0.56 -14.51 -3.22
CA ILE A 241 -0.88 -14.64 -3.11
C ILE A 241 -1.27 -15.83 -2.24
N PHE A 242 -2.12 -15.58 -1.25
CA PHE A 242 -2.60 -16.54 -0.26
C PHE A 242 -4.07 -16.81 -0.50
N ILE A 243 -4.37 -18.01 -0.98
CA ILE A 243 -5.69 -18.47 -1.36
C ILE A 243 -6.28 -19.23 -0.17
N ASN A 244 -7.14 -18.54 0.59
CA ASN A 244 -7.70 -19.04 1.83
C ASN A 244 -9.00 -19.83 1.61
N ARG A 245 -9.38 -20.60 2.65
CA ARG A 245 -10.59 -21.43 2.71
C ARG A 245 -10.67 -22.47 1.60
N ILE A 246 -9.55 -23.13 1.30
CA ILE A 246 -9.53 -24.25 0.36
C ILE A 246 -10.33 -25.42 0.93
N LEU A 247 -11.35 -25.86 0.18
CA LEU A 247 -12.21 -26.94 0.61
C LEU A 247 -11.45 -28.28 0.56
N PRO A 248 -11.64 -29.17 1.55
CA PRO A 248 -11.16 -30.54 1.48
C PRO A 248 -11.69 -31.24 0.21
N ARG A 249 -10.84 -32.02 -0.45
CA ARG A 249 -11.21 -32.70 -1.71
C ARG A 249 -12.09 -33.94 -1.48
N GLU A 250 -12.02 -34.53 -0.30
CA GLU A 250 -12.65 -35.82 0.04
C GLU A 250 -13.88 -35.62 0.93
N ILE A 251 -14.81 -34.75 0.51
CA ILE A 251 -16.09 -34.58 1.20
C ILE A 251 -17.16 -35.35 0.42
N GLU A 252 -17.68 -36.43 1.01
CA GLU A 252 -18.83 -37.17 0.49
C GLU A 252 -20.15 -36.39 0.69
N ASN A 253 -20.29 -35.28 -0.03
CA ASN A 253 -21.49 -34.44 0.05
C ASN A 253 -21.77 -33.74 -1.29
N PRO A 254 -22.98 -33.93 -1.89
CA PRO A 254 -23.33 -33.34 -3.18
C PRO A 254 -23.29 -31.80 -3.25
N PHE A 255 -23.56 -31.12 -2.13
CA PHE A 255 -23.48 -29.66 -2.05
C PHE A 255 -22.01 -29.19 -2.11
N PHE A 256 -21.13 -29.81 -1.33
CA PHE A 256 -19.71 -29.49 -1.34
C PHE A 256 -19.03 -29.88 -2.66
N ALA A 257 -19.47 -30.96 -3.33
CA ALA A 257 -18.97 -31.31 -4.66
C ALA A 257 -19.17 -30.18 -5.70
N LYS A 258 -20.31 -29.48 -5.64
CA LYS A 258 -20.57 -28.30 -6.48
C LYS A 258 -19.64 -27.14 -6.13
N TRP A 259 -19.46 -26.85 -4.84
CA TRP A 259 -18.56 -25.80 -4.39
C TRP A 259 -17.10 -26.08 -4.73
N ILE A 260 -16.62 -27.32 -4.60
CA ILE A 260 -15.28 -27.72 -5.03
C ILE A 260 -15.09 -27.48 -6.52
N THR A 261 -16.11 -27.75 -7.35
CA THR A 261 -16.07 -27.48 -8.79
C THR A 261 -15.97 -25.98 -9.08
N ILE A 262 -16.75 -25.16 -8.38
CA ILE A 262 -16.67 -23.69 -8.45
C ILE A 262 -15.28 -23.20 -8.01
N GLN A 263 -14.76 -23.76 -6.92
CA GLN A 263 -13.47 -23.41 -6.36
C GLN A 263 -12.34 -23.69 -7.35
N LYS A 264 -12.32 -24.88 -7.96
CA LYS A 264 -11.33 -25.27 -8.98
C LYS A 264 -11.30 -24.29 -10.15
N LYS A 265 -12.46 -23.82 -10.62
CA LYS A 265 -12.54 -22.83 -11.69
C LYS A 265 -11.84 -21.52 -11.30
N TYR A 266 -12.12 -21.00 -10.11
CA TYR A 266 -11.55 -19.73 -9.66
C TYR A 266 -10.09 -19.83 -9.22
N ILE A 267 -9.67 -20.98 -8.70
CA ILE A 267 -8.25 -21.30 -8.47
C ILE A 267 -7.48 -21.25 -9.80
N ALA A 268 -7.99 -21.89 -10.85
CA ALA A 268 -7.34 -21.85 -12.16
C ALA A 268 -7.24 -20.42 -12.73
N GLU A 269 -8.26 -19.59 -12.49
CA GLU A 269 -8.23 -18.17 -12.88
C GLU A 269 -7.17 -17.39 -12.10
N ILE A 270 -7.03 -17.63 -10.79
CA ILE A 270 -5.97 -17.06 -9.96
C ILE A 270 -4.60 -17.52 -10.48
N GLU A 271 -4.43 -18.82 -10.72
CA GLU A 271 -3.16 -19.39 -11.17
C GLU A 271 -2.66 -18.79 -12.48
N ALA A 272 -3.58 -18.54 -13.42
CA ALA A 272 -3.26 -17.89 -14.70
C ALA A 272 -2.92 -16.40 -14.55
N CYS A 273 -3.58 -15.70 -13.63
CA CYS A 273 -3.34 -14.27 -13.38
C CYS A 273 -2.05 -14.00 -12.60
N PHE A 274 -1.68 -14.92 -11.72
CA PHE A 274 -0.56 -14.83 -10.79
C PHE A 274 0.48 -15.90 -11.12
N ASP A 275 0.76 -16.10 -12.40
CA ASP A 275 1.65 -17.15 -12.90
C ASP A 275 3.07 -17.03 -12.33
N GLN A 276 3.60 -15.81 -12.26
CA GLN A 276 4.93 -15.48 -11.75
C GLN A 276 4.97 -15.20 -10.23
N ILE A 277 3.81 -15.10 -9.58
CA ILE A 277 3.73 -14.81 -8.14
C ILE A 277 3.56 -16.12 -7.37
N PRO A 278 4.33 -16.36 -6.29
CA PRO A 278 4.14 -17.53 -5.43
C PRO A 278 2.70 -17.63 -4.90
N LYS A 279 2.14 -18.83 -5.00
CA LYS A 279 0.77 -19.15 -4.60
C LYS A 279 0.80 -20.06 -3.38
N TYR A 280 0.04 -19.72 -2.36
CA TYR A 280 -0.12 -20.50 -1.14
C TYR A 280 -1.58 -20.87 -0.94
N TYR A 281 -1.84 -22.12 -0.59
CA TYR A 281 -3.18 -22.67 -0.47
C TYR A 281 -3.42 -22.98 1.00
N ILE A 282 -4.34 -22.24 1.63
CA ILE A 282 -4.65 -22.39 3.05
C ILE A 282 -5.94 -23.19 3.18
N PRO A 283 -5.91 -24.35 3.85
CA PRO A 283 -7.09 -25.17 4.09
C PRO A 283 -8.20 -24.37 4.79
N TRP A 284 -9.45 -24.75 4.55
CA TRP A 284 -10.53 -24.31 5.41
C TRP A 284 -10.54 -25.17 6.68
N TYR A 285 -10.16 -24.57 7.79
CA TYR A 285 -10.12 -25.23 9.08
C TYR A 285 -11.53 -25.47 9.66
N ASP A 286 -11.62 -26.53 10.45
CA ASP A 286 -12.81 -27.02 11.16
C ASP A 286 -13.07 -26.32 12.50
N THR A 287 -12.17 -25.41 12.89
CA THR A 287 -12.25 -24.61 14.11
C THR A 287 -12.00 -23.15 13.78
N ASP A 288 -12.50 -22.25 14.63
CA ASP A 288 -12.10 -20.85 14.57
C ASP A 288 -10.60 -20.73 14.83
N LEU A 289 -9.95 -19.85 14.07
CA LEU A 289 -8.52 -19.60 14.19
C LEU A 289 -8.28 -18.58 15.30
N LEU A 290 -8.43 -18.98 16.56
CA LEU A 290 -8.22 -18.12 17.73
C LEU A 290 -7.13 -18.71 18.63
N GLY A 291 -6.25 -17.83 19.13
CA GLY A 291 -5.11 -18.18 19.96
C GLY A 291 -3.91 -18.72 19.18
N LEU A 292 -2.76 -18.75 19.85
CA LEU A 292 -1.47 -19.13 19.27
C LEU A 292 -1.46 -20.53 18.66
N ASP A 293 -2.11 -21.51 19.30
CA ASP A 293 -2.16 -22.89 18.81
C ASP A 293 -2.85 -22.99 17.45
N ALA A 294 -3.97 -22.26 17.27
CA ALA A 294 -4.70 -22.26 16.02
C ALA A 294 -3.95 -21.52 14.91
N ILE A 295 -3.29 -20.40 15.23
CA ILE A 295 -2.40 -19.67 14.30
C ILE A 295 -1.21 -20.56 13.88
N ASN A 296 -0.66 -21.34 14.83
CA ASN A 296 0.45 -22.23 14.58
C ASN A 296 0.10 -23.37 13.62
N ARG A 297 -1.17 -23.80 13.54
CA ARG A 297 -1.62 -24.77 12.51
C ARG A 297 -1.32 -24.27 11.09
N ILE A 298 -1.53 -22.98 10.80
CA ILE A 298 -1.18 -22.42 9.49
C ILE A 298 0.35 -22.47 9.27
N CYS A 299 1.12 -22.18 10.32
CA CYS A 299 2.58 -22.20 10.25
C CYS A 299 3.13 -23.59 9.92
N THR A 300 2.55 -24.64 10.51
CA THR A 300 3.02 -26.02 10.33
C THR A 300 2.47 -26.68 9.06
N GLU A 301 1.20 -26.43 8.71
CA GLU A 301 0.54 -27.08 7.58
C GLU A 301 0.82 -26.37 6.24
N VAL A 302 0.98 -25.05 6.24
CA VAL A 302 1.13 -24.23 5.02
C VAL A 302 2.54 -23.67 4.86
N PHE A 303 3.15 -23.17 5.94
CA PHE A 303 4.47 -22.50 5.90
C PHE A 303 5.61 -23.43 6.29
N THR A 304 5.69 -24.56 5.58
CA THR A 304 6.74 -25.57 5.76
C THR A 304 8.14 -25.01 5.44
N ASP A 305 9.20 -25.64 5.95
CA ASP A 305 10.56 -25.09 5.81
C ASP A 305 11.10 -25.10 4.37
N SER A 306 10.45 -25.82 3.45
CA SER A 306 10.69 -25.70 2.00
C SER A 306 10.17 -24.40 1.38
N CYS A 307 9.29 -23.69 2.10
CA CYS A 307 8.77 -22.41 1.66
C CYS A 307 9.73 -21.30 2.07
N ASP A 308 10.37 -20.67 1.09
CA ASP A 308 11.07 -19.41 1.31
C ASP A 308 10.06 -18.26 1.46
N LEU A 309 9.39 -18.23 2.62
CA LEU A 309 8.29 -17.32 2.92
C LEU A 309 8.77 -15.88 3.06
N PHE A 310 10.04 -15.67 3.40
CA PHE A 310 10.59 -14.35 3.70
C PHE A 310 11.75 -13.94 2.80
N ALA A 311 12.07 -14.69 1.75
CA ALA A 311 12.94 -14.21 0.69
C ALA A 311 12.39 -12.96 0.01
N ILE A 312 13.33 -12.14 -0.47
CA ILE A 312 13.04 -11.12 -1.47
C ILE A 312 12.90 -11.86 -2.79
N LYS A 313 11.70 -11.80 -3.37
CA LYS A 313 11.42 -12.47 -4.64
C LYS A 313 11.49 -11.46 -5.76
N ALA A 314 12.04 -11.89 -6.89
CA ALA A 314 12.00 -11.09 -8.10
C ALA A 314 10.54 -10.89 -8.51
N ASP A 315 10.17 -9.65 -8.76
CA ASP A 315 8.85 -9.24 -9.20
C ASP A 315 8.97 -8.50 -10.54
N ILE A 316 7.93 -8.57 -11.37
CA ILE A 316 7.85 -7.76 -12.59
C ILE A 316 7.72 -6.30 -12.16
N ALA A 317 8.66 -5.45 -12.56
CA ALA A 317 8.56 -4.02 -12.28
C ALA A 317 7.25 -3.45 -12.85
N GLY A 318 6.52 -2.70 -12.02
CA GLY A 318 5.30 -2.02 -12.45
C GLY A 318 5.59 -0.83 -13.37
N GLU A 319 6.77 -0.23 -13.23
CA GLU A 319 7.24 0.95 -13.95
C GLU A 319 8.73 0.84 -14.30
N GLU A 320 9.05 0.97 -15.59
CA GLU A 320 10.43 0.97 -16.10
C GLU A 320 10.63 2.10 -17.13
N TYR A 321 11.80 2.73 -17.08
CA TYR A 321 12.25 3.69 -18.09
C TYR A 321 13.41 3.08 -18.88
N GLU A 322 13.27 3.03 -20.19
CA GLU A 322 14.31 2.54 -21.10
C GLU A 322 14.73 3.65 -22.06
N GLN A 323 16.03 3.89 -22.18
CA GLN A 323 16.57 4.84 -23.14
C GLN A 323 16.59 4.21 -24.53
N THR A 324 16.03 4.90 -25.52
CA THR A 324 16.06 4.50 -26.93
C THR A 324 17.08 5.33 -27.72
N ALA A 325 17.28 5.01 -29.00
CA ALA A 325 18.21 5.74 -29.86
C ALA A 325 17.82 7.23 -30.06
N THR A 326 16.53 7.53 -30.02
CA THR A 326 15.98 8.88 -30.28
C THR A 326 15.32 9.51 -29.06
N GLY A 327 15.14 8.78 -27.96
CA GLY A 327 14.52 9.30 -26.74
C GLY A 327 14.37 8.24 -25.65
N TYR A 328 13.16 8.03 -25.15
CA TYR A 328 12.88 7.11 -24.05
C TYR A 328 11.52 6.41 -24.19
N GLU A 329 11.40 5.23 -23.58
CA GLU A 329 10.15 4.53 -23.38
C GLU A 329 9.84 4.37 -21.89
N LEU A 330 8.62 4.75 -21.49
CA LEU A 330 8.02 4.39 -20.22
C LEU A 330 7.19 3.13 -20.41
N LYS A 331 7.56 2.06 -19.71
CA LYS A 331 6.84 0.77 -19.71
C LYS A 331 6.11 0.61 -18.39
N LEU A 332 4.81 0.38 -18.46
CA LEU A 332 3.94 0.17 -17.31
C LEU A 332 3.29 -1.21 -17.41
N PHE A 333 3.60 -2.10 -16.47
CA PHE A 333 2.96 -3.41 -16.40
C PHE A 333 1.57 -3.26 -15.77
N LEU A 334 0.53 -3.56 -16.54
CA LEU A 334 -0.89 -3.41 -16.24
C LEU A 334 -1.62 -4.74 -16.51
N PRO A 335 -1.48 -5.74 -15.62
CA PRO A 335 -2.09 -7.05 -15.81
C PRO A 335 -3.62 -6.97 -15.77
N ASN A 336 -4.29 -7.89 -16.47
CA ASN A 336 -5.74 -8.05 -16.47
C ASN A 336 -6.55 -6.87 -17.04
N ILE A 337 -5.94 -6.05 -17.90
CA ILE A 337 -6.59 -4.90 -18.52
C ILE A 337 -6.57 -5.03 -20.04
N THR A 338 -7.67 -4.63 -20.67
CA THR A 338 -7.77 -4.50 -22.12
C THR A 338 -7.37 -3.09 -22.54
N LYS A 339 -6.82 -2.95 -23.75
CA LYS A 339 -6.41 -1.66 -24.33
C LYS A 339 -7.48 -0.57 -24.19
N ASP A 340 -8.74 -0.88 -24.44
CA ASP A 340 -9.85 0.09 -24.43
C ASP A 340 -10.18 0.65 -23.04
N ALA A 341 -9.66 0.03 -21.97
CA ALA A 341 -9.87 0.48 -20.60
C ALA A 341 -8.80 1.48 -20.12
N VAL A 342 -7.77 1.75 -20.94
CA VAL A 342 -6.63 2.60 -20.59
C VAL A 342 -6.71 3.91 -21.36
N ALA A 343 -6.74 5.03 -20.63
CA ALA A 343 -6.61 6.36 -21.20
C ALA A 343 -5.32 7.02 -20.71
N VAL A 344 -4.54 7.57 -21.64
CA VAL A 344 -3.29 8.28 -21.35
C VAL A 344 -3.44 9.73 -21.77
N ASN A 345 -3.11 10.66 -20.88
CA ASN A 345 -3.09 12.08 -21.17
C ASN A 345 -1.78 12.70 -20.65
N LEU A 346 -1.28 13.71 -21.34
CA LEU A 346 -0.18 14.54 -20.84
C LEU A 346 -0.73 15.78 -20.16
N ALA A 347 -0.18 16.13 -19.01
CA ALA A 347 -0.49 17.37 -18.31
C ALA A 347 0.77 18.00 -17.72
N GLY A 348 1.30 19.03 -18.39
CA GLY A 348 2.53 19.69 -17.95
C GLY A 348 3.74 18.75 -18.04
N SER A 349 4.32 18.41 -16.89
CA SER A 349 5.44 17.48 -16.75
C SER A 349 5.03 16.05 -16.38
N ASP A 350 3.73 15.74 -16.43
CA ASP A 350 3.21 14.49 -15.90
C ASP A 350 2.51 13.67 -16.98
N VAL A 351 2.64 12.35 -16.89
CA VAL A 351 1.84 11.37 -17.63
C VAL A 351 0.68 10.93 -16.74
N ILE A 352 -0.53 11.20 -17.19
CA ILE A 352 -1.75 10.78 -16.51
C ILE A 352 -2.22 9.47 -17.15
N VAL A 353 -2.18 8.40 -16.37
CA VAL A 353 -2.75 7.09 -16.74
C VAL A 353 -4.07 6.89 -15.99
N LYS A 354 -5.16 6.69 -16.73
CA LYS A 354 -6.50 6.44 -16.19
C LYS A 354 -7.00 5.05 -16.61
N ILE A 355 -7.47 4.27 -15.63
CA ILE A 355 -8.03 2.93 -15.82
C ILE A 355 -9.32 2.84 -15.02
N GLY A 356 -10.47 2.94 -15.68
CA GLY A 356 -11.76 3.05 -15.00
C GLY A 356 -11.82 4.23 -14.03
N ASN A 357 -11.97 3.94 -12.73
CA ASN A 357 -11.98 4.94 -11.65
C ASN A 357 -10.59 5.24 -11.08
N TYR A 358 -9.55 4.56 -11.55
CA TYR A 358 -8.18 4.76 -11.08
C TYR A 358 -7.47 5.78 -11.96
N LYS A 359 -6.71 6.67 -11.34
CA LYS A 359 -5.91 7.69 -12.01
C LYS A 359 -4.56 7.80 -11.28
N ARG A 360 -3.47 7.64 -12.01
CA ARG A 360 -2.11 7.92 -11.52
C ARG A 360 -1.50 9.06 -12.32
N ASN A 361 -0.89 10.01 -11.63
CA ASN A 361 -0.10 11.08 -12.24
C ASN A 361 1.37 10.69 -12.06
N ILE A 362 2.04 10.29 -13.13
CA ILE A 362 3.43 9.86 -13.10
C ILE A 362 4.29 11.08 -13.44
N PRO A 363 5.07 11.61 -12.49
CA PRO A 363 5.96 12.74 -12.76
C PRO A 363 7.10 12.29 -13.68
N LEU A 364 7.34 13.03 -14.76
CA LEU A 364 8.42 12.69 -15.68
C LEU A 364 9.79 13.05 -15.08
N PRO A 365 10.79 12.15 -15.18
CA PRO A 365 12.17 12.47 -14.86
C PRO A 365 12.66 13.72 -15.59
N ASN A 366 13.64 14.42 -15.00
CA ASN A 366 14.23 15.62 -15.61
C ASN A 366 14.79 15.37 -17.02
N SER A 367 15.24 14.14 -17.31
CA SER A 367 15.72 13.73 -18.63
C SER A 367 14.65 13.74 -19.72
N LEU A 368 13.37 13.65 -19.35
CA LEU A 368 12.22 13.66 -20.27
C LEU A 368 11.59 15.05 -20.41
N ARG A 369 12.13 16.08 -19.74
CA ARG A 369 11.58 17.44 -19.82
C ARG A 369 11.74 18.00 -21.23
N GLY A 370 10.62 18.41 -21.82
CA GLY A 370 10.58 19.01 -23.16
C GLY A 370 10.43 18.02 -24.30
N MET A 371 10.49 16.71 -24.02
CA MET A 371 10.14 15.66 -24.98
C MET A 371 8.63 15.58 -25.16
N THR A 372 8.20 15.10 -26.32
CA THR A 372 6.79 14.90 -26.65
C THR A 372 6.45 13.43 -26.73
N VAL A 373 5.23 13.04 -26.36
CA VAL A 373 4.80 11.65 -26.54
C VAL A 373 4.60 11.38 -28.04
N SER A 374 5.44 10.52 -28.60
CA SER A 374 5.35 10.11 -30.01
C SER A 374 4.33 8.99 -30.21
N SER A 375 4.19 8.09 -29.22
CA SER A 375 3.16 7.04 -29.26
C SER A 375 2.83 6.47 -27.88
N ALA A 376 1.63 5.88 -27.78
CA ALA A 376 1.23 5.04 -26.64
C ALA A 376 0.61 3.74 -27.19
N LYS A 377 1.19 2.60 -26.83
CA LYS A 377 0.76 1.27 -27.29
C LYS A 377 0.55 0.36 -26.10
N PHE A 378 -0.50 -0.46 -26.15
CA PHE A 378 -0.76 -1.49 -25.15
C PHE A 378 -0.51 -2.85 -25.79
N ASP A 379 0.47 -3.59 -25.29
CA ASP A 379 0.82 -4.93 -25.76
C ASP A 379 0.67 -5.94 -24.62
N GLN A 380 -0.24 -6.90 -24.80
CA GLN A 380 -0.64 -7.93 -23.83
C GLN A 380 -1.03 -7.40 -22.45
N SER A 381 -0.06 -7.03 -21.62
CA SER A 381 -0.22 -6.50 -20.27
C SER A 381 0.70 -5.32 -19.98
N THR A 382 1.32 -4.72 -21.00
CA THR A 382 2.26 -3.61 -20.83
C THR A 382 1.83 -2.42 -21.68
N LEU A 383 1.66 -1.27 -21.03
CA LEU A 383 1.51 0.02 -21.69
C LEU A 383 2.90 0.61 -21.93
N VAL A 384 3.25 0.85 -23.19
CA VAL A 384 4.50 1.48 -23.62
C VAL A 384 4.20 2.88 -24.13
N ILE A 385 4.81 3.89 -23.52
CA ILE A 385 4.69 5.30 -23.91
C ILE A 385 6.07 5.76 -24.37
N ALA A 386 6.18 6.13 -25.65
CA ALA A 386 7.42 6.61 -26.25
C ALA A 386 7.50 8.14 -26.21
N PHE A 387 8.68 8.66 -25.89
CA PHE A 387 9.03 10.07 -25.84
C PHE A 387 10.15 10.36 -26.83
N GLU A 388 9.99 11.40 -27.65
CA GLU A 388 10.96 11.90 -28.65
C GLU A 388 11.17 13.41 -28.54
#